data_AF-A0A2K5R0P7-F1
#
_entry.id   AF-A0A2K5R0P7-F1
#
_cell.length_a   1.000
_cell.length_b   1.000
_cell.length_c   1.000
_cell.angle_alpha   90.00
_cell.angle_beta   90.00
_cell.angle_gamma   90.00
#
_symmetry.space_group_name_H-M   'P 1'
#
loop_
_entity.id
_entity.type
_entity.pdbx_description
1 polymer ?
#
loop_
_entity_poly.entity_id
_entity_poly.type
_entity_poly.pdbx_seq_one_letter_code
_entity_poly.pdbx_strand_id
1 'polypeptide(L)' 'MSNCHGLHTARKLHNQKWHDKQYKKAHLGTALKASPFGGASHAKGIMLEKVGVEAKQRCVRVQLIKNYKNITAFTFRQQI' A
#
# COMPACT_ATOMS: atom_id res chain seq x y z
N MET A 1 -16.95 7.89 -23.80
CA MET A 1 -18.23 8.26 -23.15
C MET A 1 -18.16 9.73 -22.81
N SER A 2 -18.99 10.55 -23.45
CA SER A 2 -19.03 12.00 -23.19
C SER A 2 -19.60 12.29 -21.79
N ASN A 3 -19.03 13.28 -21.10
CA ASN A 3 -19.54 13.75 -19.82
C ASN A 3 -20.92 14.40 -20.01
N CYS A 4 -21.84 14.21 -19.06
CA CYS A 4 -23.19 14.76 -19.16
C CYS A 4 -23.19 16.23 -18.66
N HIS A 5 -23.29 17.19 -19.56
CA HIS A 5 -23.21 18.65 -19.29
C HIS A 5 -24.56 19.33 -18.96
N GLY A 6 -25.63 18.57 -18.72
CA GLY A 6 -26.95 19.12 -18.42
C GLY A 6 -27.09 19.67 -16.99
N LEU A 7 -27.99 20.64 -16.79
CA LEU A 7 -28.23 21.31 -15.50
C LEU A 7 -28.57 20.36 -14.33
N HIS A 8 -29.14 19.18 -14.60
CA HIS A 8 -29.59 18.22 -13.59
C HIS A 8 -28.73 16.94 -13.50
N THR A 9 -27.46 16.97 -13.90
CA THR A 9 -26.59 15.77 -13.93
C THR A 9 -25.74 15.57 -12.68
N ALA A 10 -25.86 16.45 -11.67
CA ALA A 10 -25.02 16.45 -10.47
C ALA A 10 -24.99 15.10 -9.71
N ARG A 11 -26.13 14.41 -9.58
CA ARG A 11 -26.21 13.10 -8.91
C ARG A 11 -25.43 12.01 -9.64
N LYS A 12 -25.45 12.04 -10.98
CA LYS A 12 -24.72 11.09 -11.83
C LYS A 12 -23.21 11.32 -11.73
N LEU A 13 -22.78 12.59 -11.75
CA LEU A 13 -21.36 12.97 -11.60
C LEU A 13 -20.82 12.65 -10.20
N HIS A 14 -21.64 12.78 -9.15
CA HIS A 14 -21.24 12.44 -7.78
C HIS A 14 -20.86 10.96 -7.64
N ASN A 15 -21.67 10.06 -8.21
CA ASN A 15 -21.41 8.62 -8.12
C ASN A 15 -20.19 8.19 -8.96
N GLN A 16 -19.83 8.96 -10.00
CA GLN A 16 -18.63 8.70 -10.80
C GLN A 16 -17.32 8.88 -10.01
N LYS A 17 -17.31 9.67 -8.93
CA LYS A 17 -16.12 9.85 -8.07
C LYS A 17 -15.63 8.54 -7.46
N TRP A 18 -16.56 7.62 -7.16
CA TRP A 18 -16.19 6.30 -6.67
C TRP A 18 -15.53 5.44 -7.74
N HIS A 19 -15.60 5.75 -9.03
CA HIS A 19 -14.85 5.02 -10.04
C HIS A 19 -13.37 5.40 -10.09
N ASP A 20 -13.00 6.53 -9.50
CA ASP A 20 -11.61 6.96 -9.37
C ASP A 20 -10.84 6.09 -8.35
N LYS A 21 -9.69 5.55 -8.78
CA LYS A 21 -8.86 4.63 -7.99
C LYS A 21 -8.20 5.32 -6.80
N GLN A 22 -7.77 6.56 -6.96
CA GLN A 22 -7.15 7.34 -5.88
C GLN A 22 -8.21 7.74 -4.85
N TYR A 23 -9.37 8.21 -5.31
CA TYR A 23 -10.49 8.55 -4.45
C TYR A 23 -10.94 7.35 -3.60
N LYS A 24 -11.11 6.18 -4.23
CA LYS A 24 -11.39 4.92 -3.52
C LYS A 24 -10.30 4.59 -2.50
N LYS A 25 -9.02 4.60 -2.88
CA LYS A 25 -7.93 4.21 -1.98
C LYS A 25 -7.85 5.09 -0.73
N ALA A 26 -8.12 6.38 -0.87
CA ALA A 26 -8.13 7.33 0.25
C ALA A 26 -9.36 7.16 1.15
N HIS A 27 -10.56 7.05 0.58
CA HIS A 27 -11.82 7.08 1.34
C HIS A 27 -12.30 5.71 1.85
N LEU A 28 -11.80 4.60 1.28
CA LEU A 28 -12.19 3.24 1.71
C LEU A 28 -11.39 2.76 2.95
N GLY A 29 -10.38 3.52 3.41
CA GLY A 29 -9.55 3.17 4.56
C GLY A 29 -8.65 1.93 4.37
N THR A 30 -8.62 1.33 3.18
CA THR A 30 -7.83 0.12 2.88
C THR A 30 -6.34 0.34 3.14
N ALA A 31 -5.83 1.54 2.86
CA ALA A 31 -4.43 1.89 3.12
C ALA A 31 -4.09 1.83 4.62
N LEU A 32 -5.01 2.15 5.52
CA LEU A 32 -4.77 2.12 6.96
C LEU A 32 -4.85 0.70 7.53
N LYS A 33 -5.83 -0.09 7.08
CA LYS A 33 -6.07 -1.43 7.62
C LYS A 33 -5.17 -2.51 7.00
N ALA A 34 -5.02 -2.50 5.68
CA ALA A 34 -4.30 -3.54 4.96
C ALA A 34 -2.80 -3.27 4.85
N SER A 35 -2.36 -2.01 4.86
CA SER A 35 -0.92 -1.75 4.76
C SER A 35 -0.18 -2.24 6.03
N PRO A 36 0.99 -2.87 5.87
CA PRO A 36 1.80 -3.28 7.03
C PRO A 36 2.32 -2.06 7.82
N PHE A 37 2.49 -0.91 7.16
CA PHE A 37 2.95 0.34 7.76
C PHE A 37 1.86 1.15 8.46
N GLY A 38 0.57 0.85 8.23
CA GLY A 38 -0.55 1.56 8.85
C GLY A 38 -0.65 3.03 8.45
N GLY A 39 -0.20 3.40 7.24
CA GLY A 39 -0.18 4.79 6.77
C GLY A 39 1.09 5.59 7.08
N ALA A 40 2.06 5.01 7.79
CA ALA A 40 3.37 5.64 8.00
C ALA A 40 4.27 5.53 6.76
N SER A 41 5.18 6.49 6.57
CA SER A 41 6.19 6.46 5.50
C SER A 41 7.26 5.40 5.73
N HIS A 42 7.64 5.16 6.99
CA HIS A 42 8.70 4.23 7.38
C HIS A 42 8.28 3.40 8.61
N ALA A 43 8.98 2.29 8.84
CA ALA A 43 8.88 1.56 10.09
C ALA A 43 10.21 0.89 10.47
N LYS A 44 10.36 0.67 11.78
CA LYS A 44 11.44 -0.09 12.37
C LYS A 44 11.02 -1.56 12.49
N GLY A 45 11.95 -2.46 12.22
CA GLY A 45 11.73 -3.89 12.32
C GLY A 45 12.99 -4.65 12.67
N ILE A 46 12.80 -5.90 13.09
CA ILE A 46 13.86 -6.83 13.45
C ILE A 46 14.01 -7.82 12.29
N MET A 47 15.24 -8.11 11.90
CA MET A 47 15.54 -9.10 10.87
C MET A 47 15.36 -10.51 11.44
N LEU A 48 14.68 -11.38 10.67
CA LEU A 48 14.50 -12.79 11.01
C LEU A 48 15.46 -13.66 10.19
N GLU A 49 15.29 -13.69 8.87
CA GLU A 49 16.01 -14.60 7.98
C GLU A 49 16.33 -13.94 6.62
N LYS A 50 17.41 -14.39 5.97
CA LYS A 50 17.75 -14.02 4.60
C LYS A 50 16.94 -14.90 3.64
N VAL A 51 16.24 -14.30 2.68
CA VAL A 51 15.42 -15.00 1.70
C VAL A 51 15.98 -14.76 0.30
N GLY A 52 16.26 -15.83 -0.42
CA GLY A 52 16.53 -15.78 -1.86
C GLY A 52 15.21 -15.72 -2.62
N VAL A 53 14.92 -14.58 -3.26
CA VAL A 53 13.79 -14.48 -4.21
C VAL A 53 14.38 -14.69 -5.61
N GLU A 54 13.80 -15.58 -6.42
CA GLU A 54 14.38 -16.04 -7.69
C GLU A 54 14.88 -14.90 -8.60
N ALA A 55 14.13 -13.78 -8.68
CA ALA A 55 14.48 -12.61 -9.47
C ALA A 55 15.34 -11.55 -8.73
N LYS A 56 15.51 -11.65 -7.41
CA LYS A 56 16.25 -10.71 -6.56
C LYS A 56 17.10 -11.46 -5.55
N GLN A 57 18.40 -11.52 -5.83
CA GLN A 57 19.37 -12.35 -5.09
C GLN A 57 19.56 -11.98 -3.59
N ARG A 58 18.94 -10.91 -3.07
CA ARG A 58 19.19 -10.39 -1.71
C ARG A 58 17.95 -9.75 -1.07
N CYS A 59 17.06 -10.58 -0.52
CA CYS A 59 15.91 -10.14 0.28
C CYS A 59 16.06 -10.59 1.74
N VAL A 60 15.42 -9.87 2.64
CA VAL A 60 15.39 -10.17 4.08
C VAL A 60 13.94 -10.14 4.57
N ARG A 61 13.59 -11.10 5.41
CA ARG A 61 12.33 -11.06 6.17
C ARG A 61 12.52 -10.24 7.44
N VAL A 62 11.64 -9.27 7.63
CA VAL A 62 11.67 -8.30 8.73
C VAL A 62 10.32 -8.32 9.44
N GLN A 63 10.33 -8.44 10.76
CA GLN A 63 9.16 -8.26 11.59
C GLN A 63 9.06 -6.81 12.06
N LEU A 64 7.92 -6.16 11.81
CA LEU A 64 7.69 -4.79 12.28
C LEU A 64 7.46 -4.77 13.79
N ILE A 65 8.21 -3.96 14.53
CA ILE A 65 8.11 -3.88 16.00
C ILE A 65 6.71 -3.41 16.45
N LYS A 66 6.15 -2.43 15.73
CA LYS A 66 4.86 -1.81 16.10
C LYS A 66 3.64 -2.71 15.92
N ASN A 67 3.68 -3.63 14.95
CA ASN A 67 2.49 -4.38 14.51
C ASN A 67 2.71 -5.90 14.49
N TYR A 68 3.92 -6.37 14.77
CA TYR A 68 4.38 -7.77 14.65
C TYR A 68 4.13 -8.43 13.28
N LYS A 69 3.76 -7.64 12.26
CA LYS A 69 3.56 -8.09 10.88
C LYS A 69 4.91 -8.36 10.22
N ASN A 70 5.01 -9.49 9.53
CA ASN A 70 6.20 -9.87 8.78
C ASN A 70 6.14 -9.31 7.36
N ILE A 71 7.22 -8.68 6.92
CA ILE A 71 7.39 -8.13 5.57
C ILE A 71 8.69 -8.63 4.95
N THR A 72 8.74 -8.73 3.63
CA THR A 72 9.99 -9.00 2.90
C THR A 72 10.52 -7.69 2.34
N ALA A 73 11.73 -7.31 2.72
CA ALA A 73 12.41 -6.11 2.26
C ALA A 73 13.62 -6.47 1.38
N PHE A 74 13.91 -5.62 0.40
CA PHE A 74 15.13 -5.73 -0.40
C PHE A 74 16.27 -4.99 0.29
N THR A 75 17.46 -5.60 0.33
CA THR A 75 18.62 -5.04 1.02
C THR A 75 19.79 -4.87 0.05
N PHE A 76 20.33 -3.65 -0.03
CA PHE A 76 21.50 -3.34 -0.85
C PHE A 76 22.83 -3.72 -0.18
N ARG A 77 22.88 -3.71 1.16
CA ARG A 77 24.07 -4.07 1.94
C ARG A 77 23.86 -5.36 2.71
N GLN A 78 24.67 -6.37 2.42
CA GLN A 78 24.83 -7.52 3.29
C GLN A 78 25.79 -7.12 4.42
N GLN A 79 25.24 -6.83 5.60
CA GLN A 79 25.97 -7.06 6.84
C GLN A 79 24.96 -7.51 7.89
N ILE A 80 25.45 -8.43 8.71
CA ILE A 80 24.72 -9.28 9.67
C ILE A 80 24.04 -8.41 10.73
#